data_AF-A0A6B3HNM2-F1
#
_entry.id   AF-A0A6B3HNM2-F1
#
_cell.length_a   1.000
_cell.length_b   1.000
_cell.length_c   1.000
_cell.angle_alpha   90.00
_cell.angle_beta   90.00
_cell.angle_gamma   90.00
#
_symmetry.space_group_name_H-M   'P 1'
#
loop_
_entity.id
_entity.type
_entity.pdbx_description
1 polymer ?
#
loop_
_entity_poly.entity_id
_entity_poly.type
_entity_poly.pdbx_seq_one_letter_code
_entity_poly.pdbx_strand_id
1 'polypeptide(L)'
;QRAREYAEALDTRLGALLELSDTGTHHTPLGRAAFAESMPYAAAAGGAEAADAAPINLEPVRQTIDAQVEASFTLIPPVLG
;
A
#
# COMPACT_ATOMS: atom_id res chain seq x y z
N GLN A 1 -19.18 -1.36 3.02
CA GLN A 1 -19.85 -1.00 4.30
C GLN A 1 -20.20 0.49 4.32
N ARG A 2 -19.21 1.40 4.31
CA ARG A 2 -19.39 2.87 4.33
C ARG A 2 -20.48 3.42 3.40
N ALA A 3 -20.46 3.06 2.12
CA ALA A 3 -21.44 3.58 1.15
C ALA A 3 -22.90 3.21 1.50
N ARG A 4 -23.14 2.04 2.09
CA ARG A 4 -24.48 1.63 2.55
C ARG A 4 -24.93 2.47 3.74
N GLU A 5 -24.04 2.69 4.71
CA GLU A 5 -24.30 3.52 5.89
C GLU A 5 -24.66 4.96 5.49
N TYR A 6 -23.97 5.52 4.49
CA TYR A 6 -24.30 6.85 3.97
C TYR A 6 -25.64 6.89 3.25
N ALA A 7 -25.97 5.85 2.46
CA ALA A 7 -27.27 5.77 1.79
C ALA A 7 -28.41 5.72 2.82
N GLU A 8 -28.28 4.87 3.85
CA GLU A 8 -29.24 4.72 4.95
C GLU A 8 -29.41 6.03 5.74
N ALA A 9 -28.33 6.75 6.04
CA ALA A 9 -28.39 8.05 6.73
C ALA A 9 -29.16 9.13 5.95
N LEU A 10 -29.25 8.97 4.62
CA LEU A 10 -30.01 9.84 3.72
C LEU A 10 -31.40 9.29 3.37
N ASP A 11 -31.85 8.22 4.03
CA ASP A 11 -33.08 7.47 3.75
C ASP A 11 -33.16 6.94 2.31
N THR A 12 -32.01 6.74 1.68
CA THR A 12 -31.86 6.23 0.31
C THR A 12 -31.31 4.80 0.32
N ARG A 13 -31.23 4.19 -0.86
CA ARG A 13 -30.54 2.89 -1.04
C ARG A 13 -29.50 2.99 -2.15
N LEU A 14 -28.43 2.20 -2.04
CA LEU A 14 -27.48 2.07 -3.14
C LEU A 14 -28.16 1.44 -4.37
N GLY A 15 -27.91 2.03 -5.53
CA GLY A 15 -28.31 1.52 -6.84
C GLY A 15 -27.17 0.71 -7.48
N ALA A 16 -26.74 1.15 -8.66
CA ALA A 16 -25.68 0.50 -9.44
C ALA A 16 -24.30 1.03 -9.06
N LEU A 17 -23.29 0.17 -9.15
CA LEU A 17 -21.88 0.58 -9.16
C LEU A 17 -21.56 1.23 -10.50
N LEU A 18 -21.05 2.46 -10.48
CA LEU A 18 -20.65 3.21 -11.67
C LEU A 18 -19.17 3.01 -11.98
N GLU A 19 -18.32 3.11 -10.96
CA GLU A 19 -16.87 3.06 -11.09
C GLU A 19 -16.24 2.40 -9.87
N LEU A 20 -15.17 1.65 -10.12
CA LEU A 20 -14.32 1.05 -9.10
C LEU A 20 -12.86 1.21 -9.53
N SER A 21 -12.08 1.88 -8.69
CA SER A 21 -10.69 2.24 -8.97
C SER A 21 -9.80 1.86 -7.80
N ASP A 22 -8.71 1.13 -8.07
CA ASP A 22 -7.63 0.96 -7.09
C ASP A 22 -6.79 2.24 -7.10
N THR A 23 -6.74 2.92 -5.97
CA THR A 23 -6.04 4.19 -5.80
C THR A 23 -4.78 4.03 -4.95
N GLY A 24 -4.46 2.81 -4.52
CA GLY A 24 -3.25 2.49 -3.78
C GLY A 24 -2.01 2.60 -4.66
N THR A 25 -1.27 3.70 -4.55
CA THR A 25 0.10 3.76 -5.06
C THR A 25 0.98 2.91 -4.15
N HIS A 26 1.40 1.74 -4.64
CA HIS A 26 2.28 0.83 -3.90
C HIS A 26 3.67 1.45 -3.76
N HIS A 27 3.85 2.31 -2.76
CA HIS A 27 5.15 2.89 -2.44
C HIS A 27 5.38 2.97 -0.93
N THR A 28 5.49 1.81 -0.29
CA THR A 28 6.51 1.68 0.74
C THR A 28 7.78 1.21 0.03
N PRO A 29 8.83 2.04 -0.10
CA PRO A 29 10.11 1.55 -0.61
C PRO A 29 10.65 0.54 0.41
N LEU A 30 10.39 -0.75 0.16
CA LEU A 30 11.05 -1.86 0.82
C LEU A 30 12.56 -1.65 0.65
N GLY A 31 13.25 -1.36 1.76
CA GLY A 31 14.68 -1.62 1.89
C GLY A 31 15.66 -0.82 1.01
N ARG A 32 15.26 0.22 0.26
CA ARG A 32 16.27 1.01 -0.47
C ARG A 32 17.20 1.80 0.47
N ALA A 33 16.73 2.17 1.66
CA ALA A 33 17.58 2.79 2.67
C ALA A 33 18.70 1.84 3.15
N ALA A 34 18.43 0.55 3.31
CA ALA A 34 19.43 -0.43 3.69
C ALA A 34 20.39 -0.81 2.53
N PHE A 35 19.91 -0.77 1.28
CA PHE A 35 20.76 -1.04 0.11
C PHE A 35 21.61 0.17 -0.31
N ALA A 36 21.24 1.39 0.11
CA ALA A 36 21.99 2.61 -0.18
C ALA A 36 23.18 2.82 0.76
N GLU A 37 23.10 2.34 2.00
CA GLU A 37 24.24 2.37 2.94
C GLU A 37 25.32 1.31 2.61
N SER A 38 25.00 0.30 1.79
CA SER A 38 25.91 -0.80 1.46
C SER A 38 26.65 -0.67 0.13
N MET A 39 26.67 0.51 -0.50
CA MET A 39 27.38 0.74 -1.77
C MET A 39 28.61 1.63 -1.60
N PRO A 40 29.74 1.13 -1.07
CA PRO A 40 31.04 1.73 -1.34
C PRO A 40 31.47 1.37 -2.77
N TYR A 41 30.87 1.99 -3.79
CA TYR A 41 31.30 1.84 -5.19
C TYR A 41 32.70 2.47 -5.48
N ALA A 42 33.48 2.82 -4.45
CA ALA A 42 34.75 3.53 -4.63
C ALA A 42 35.90 3.03 -3.75
N ALA A 43 35.87 1.79 -3.25
CA ALA A 43 36.99 1.23 -2.46
C ALA A 43 37.70 0.03 -3.12
N ALA A 44 37.43 -0.28 -4.39
CA ALA A 44 38.14 -1.33 -5.14
C ALA A 44 39.45 -0.85 -5.79
N ALA A 45 40.14 0.10 -5.15
CA ALA A 45 41.47 0.56 -5.56
C ALA A 45 42.43 0.51 -4.36
N GLY A 46 42.74 -0.71 -3.93
CA GLY A 46 43.84 -0.95 -2.99
C GLY A 46 43.41 -1.66 -1.72
N GLY A 47 43.74 -2.96 -1.65
CA GLY A 47 43.94 -3.73 -0.42
C GLY A 47 43.01 -3.43 0.74
N ALA A 48 41.79 -3.96 0.69
CA ALA A 48 41.00 -4.19 1.89
C ALA A 48 40.85 -5.70 2.06
N GLU A 49 41.29 -6.22 3.21
CA GLU A 49 40.95 -7.56 3.66
C GLU A 49 39.45 -7.79 3.42
N ALA A 50 39.09 -9.00 3.00
CA ALA A 50 37.70 -9.43 2.95
C ALA A 50 37.15 -9.36 4.38
N ALA A 51 36.63 -8.19 4.75
CA ALA A 51 35.92 -8.00 6.00
C ALA A 51 34.79 -9.02 6.00
N ASP A 52 34.83 -9.90 7.01
CA ASP A 52 33.87 -10.96 7.24
C ASP A 52 32.46 -10.36 7.16
N ALA A 53 31.75 -10.63 6.07
CA ALA A 53 30.45 -10.06 5.83
C ALA A 53 29.51 -10.59 6.92
N ALA A 54 28.94 -9.69 7.72
CA ALA A 54 28.02 -10.08 8.77
C ALA A 54 26.91 -11.00 8.21
N PRO A 55 26.60 -12.11 8.89
CA PRO A 55 25.66 -13.10 8.38
C PRO A 55 24.27 -12.49 8.17
N ILE A 56 23.66 -12.80 7.02
CA ILE A 56 22.30 -12.33 6.69
C ILE A 56 21.32 -12.95 7.68
N ASN A 57 20.53 -12.10 8.35
CA ASN A 57 19.44 -12.55 9.21
C ASN A 57 18.25 -12.98 8.35
N LEU A 58 17.89 -14.26 8.41
CA LEU A 58 16.80 -14.86 7.64
C LEU A 58 15.50 -15.03 8.46
N GLU A 59 15.40 -14.37 9.61
CA GLU A 59 14.18 -14.38 10.39
C GLU A 59 13.01 -13.77 9.59
N PRO A 60 11.84 -14.44 9.53
CA PRO A 60 10.68 -13.92 8.81
C PRO A 60 10.25 -12.55 9.34
N VAL A 61 10.27 -11.55 8.46
CA VAL A 61 9.77 -10.20 8.79
C VAL A 61 8.29 -10.12 8.45
N ARG A 62 7.47 -9.68 9.42
CA ARG A 62 6.07 -9.32 9.14
C ARG A 62 6.03 -8.04 8.32
N GLN A 63 5.42 -8.11 7.14
CA GLN A 63 5.17 -6.95 6.29
C GLN A 63 3.67 -6.67 6.28
N THR A 64 3.30 -5.42 6.59
CA THR A 64 1.93 -4.94 6.45
C THR A 64 1.81 -4.24 5.10
N ILE A 65 0.81 -4.62 4.31
CA ILE A 65 0.53 -4.02 3.01
C ILE A 65 -0.85 -3.37 3.11
N ASP A 66 -0.92 -2.08 2.84
CA ASP A 66 -2.17 -1.33 2.78
C ASP A 66 -2.62 -1.19 1.32
N ALA A 67 -3.93 -1.32 1.08
CA ALA A 67 -4.54 -1.13 -0.22
C ALA A 67 -5.71 -0.15 -0.11
N GLN A 68 -5.90 0.66 -1.13
CA GLN A 68 -6.97 1.67 -1.16
C GLN A 68 -7.81 1.51 -2.42
N VAL A 69 -9.12 1.53 -2.24
CA VAL A 69 -10.08 1.43 -3.35
C VAL A 69 -11.09 2.56 -3.23
N GLU A 70 -11.38 3.19 -4.35
CA GLU A 70 -12.45 4.17 -4.52
C GLU A 70 -13.60 3.54 -5.31
N ALA A 71 -14.84 3.79 -4.89
CA ALA A 71 -16.02 3.24 -5.52
C ALA A 71 -17.16 4.27 -5.55
N SER A 72 -17.76 4.46 -6.72
CA SER A 72 -18.86 5.39 -6.97
C SER A 72 -20.14 4.63 -7.31
N PHE A 73 -21.26 5.02 -6.71
CA PHE A 73 -22.56 4.35 -6.88
C PHE A 73 -23.66 5.36 -7.21
N THR A 74 -24.69 4.91 -7.93
CA THR A 74 -25.96 5.65 -7.98
C THR A 74 -26.77 5.44 -6.70
N LEU A 75 -27.69 6.37 -6.41
CA LEU A 75 -28.65 6.25 -5.31
C LEU A 75 -30.07 6.03 -5.87
N ILE A 76 -30.82 5.14 -5.22
CA ILE A 76 -32.25 4.99 -5.40
C ILE A 76 -32.93 6.03 -4.48
N PRO A 77 -33.75 6.96 -5.03
CA PRO A 77 -34.43 7.97 -4.23
C PRO A 77 -35.28 7.37 -3.10
N PRO A 78 -35.47 8.12 -1.99
CA PRO A 78 -36.35 7.70 -0.90
C PRO A 78 -37.79 7.61 -1.39
N VAL A 79 -38.58 6.70 -0.81
CA VAL A 79 -40.02 6.65 -1.07
C VAL A 79 -40.68 7.67 -0.15
N LEU A 80 -41.07 8.81 -0.72
CA LEU A 80 -41.86 9.81 -0.02
C LEU A 80 -43.33 9.36 -0.11
N GLY A 81 -43.85 8.81 0.99
CA GLY A 81 -45.25 8.40 1.11
C GLY A 81 -46.23 9.57 1.14
#